data_AF-W9YCT0-F1
#
_entry.id   AF-W9YCT0-F1
#
_cell.length_a   1.000
_cell.length_b   1.000
_cell.length_c   1.000
_cell.angle_alpha   90.00
_cell.angle_beta   90.00
_cell.angle_gamma   90.00
#
_symmetry.space_group_name_H-M   'P 1'
#
loop_
_entity.id
_entity.type
_entity.pdbx_description
1 polymer ?
#
loop_
_entity_poly.entity_id
_entity_poly.type
_entity_poly.pdbx_seq_one_letter_code
_entity_poly.pdbx_strand_id
1 'polypeptide(L)' 'SGMAGPTASGNSPNRQPGYVALAVVGDKGTLSRDLDTGLGGDRQANMVAFAVEALHLLKEYITAG' A
#
# COMPACT_ATOMS: atom_id res chain seq x y z
N SER A 1 5.74 -0.43 0.17
CA SER A 1 6.10 -1.86 0.08
C SER A 1 4.87 -2.70 0.35
N GLY A 2 4.91 -4.02 0.14
CA GLY A 2 3.74 -4.86 0.35
C GLY A 2 3.96 -6.28 -0.15
N MET A 3 2.92 -7.11 -0.08
CA MET A 3 2.94 -8.48 -0.55
C MET A 3 1.82 -8.69 -1.57
N ALA A 4 2.16 -8.64 -2.86
CA ALA A 4 1.19 -8.71 -3.95
C ALA A 4 0.59 -10.11 -4.18
N GLY A 5 1.08 -11.15 -3.49
CA GLY A 5 0.67 -12.54 -3.73
C GLY A 5 1.43 -13.20 -4.89
N PRO A 6 0.96 -14.37 -5.36
CA PRO A 6 -0.33 -14.99 -5.01
C PRO A 6 -0.36 -15.69 -3.65
N THR A 7 0.79 -16.04 -3.09
CA THR A 7 0.90 -16.82 -1.85
C THR A 7 1.49 -16.02 -0.71
N ALA A 8 1.04 -16.30 0.52
CA ALA A 8 1.60 -15.73 1.75
C ALA A 8 3.13 -15.96 1.83
N SER A 9 3.89 -14.96 2.28
CA SER A 9 5.33 -15.09 2.57
C SER A 9 5.62 -15.40 4.05
N GLY A 10 4.57 -15.65 4.83
CA GLY A 10 4.56 -15.99 6.25
C GLY A 10 3.19 -15.75 6.87
N ASN A 11 3.08 -15.85 8.19
CA ASN A 11 1.78 -15.83 8.89
C ASN A 11 1.37 -14.44 9.42
N SER A 12 2.31 -13.49 9.47
CA SER A 12 2.02 -12.14 9.95
C SER A 12 1.13 -11.37 8.94
N PRO A 13 0.34 -10.37 9.39
CA PRO A 13 -0.52 -9.59 8.50
C PRO A 13 0.22 -8.95 7.33
N ASN A 14 1.43 -8.42 7.59
CA ASN A 14 2.29 -7.81 6.57
C ASN A 14 2.89 -8.79 5.55
N ARG A 15 2.60 -10.09 5.71
CA ARG A 15 3.02 -11.18 4.82
C ARG A 15 1.85 -11.84 4.09
N GLN A 16 0.62 -11.34 4.26
CA GLN A 16 -0.57 -11.81 3.55
C GLN A 16 -0.74 -11.11 2.20
N PRO A 17 -1.23 -11.81 1.16
CA PRO A 17 -1.50 -11.20 -0.14
C PRO A 17 -2.44 -10.01 0.02
N GLY A 18 -2.12 -8.88 -0.61
CA GLY A 18 -2.92 -7.67 -0.55
C GLY A 18 -2.47 -6.67 0.51
N TYR A 19 -1.56 -7.03 1.43
CA TYR A 19 -0.99 -6.07 2.36
C TYR A 19 -0.13 -5.03 1.63
N VAL A 20 -0.37 -3.76 1.96
CA VAL A 20 0.32 -2.60 1.43
C VAL A 20 0.68 -1.64 2.58
N ALA A 21 1.94 -1.22 2.60
CA ALA A 21 2.45 -0.15 3.45
C ALA A 21 3.00 0.99 2.59
N LEU A 22 2.51 2.20 2.79
CA LEU A 22 2.84 3.39 2.02
C LEU A 22 3.36 4.50 2.93
N ALA A 23 4.31 5.28 2.43
CA ALA A 23 4.78 6.48 3.10
C ALA A 23 5.21 7.53 2.07
N VAL A 24 4.88 8.79 2.35
CA VAL A 24 5.37 9.99 1.65
C VAL A 24 6.12 10.84 2.67
N VAL A 25 7.35 11.21 2.35
CA VAL A 25 8.22 12.03 3.21
C VAL A 25 8.60 13.30 2.45
N GLY A 26 8.45 14.45 3.10
CA GLY A 26 8.84 15.74 2.56
C GLY A 26 8.96 16.81 3.65
N ASP A 27 8.89 18.07 3.24
CA ASP A 27 9.04 19.25 4.10
C ASP A 27 7.94 19.36 5.19
N LYS A 28 6.73 18.90 4.91
CA LYS A 28 5.60 18.85 5.88
C LYS A 28 5.67 17.66 6.85
N GLY A 29 6.77 16.91 6.84
CA GLY A 29 6.93 15.68 7.62
C GLY A 29 6.53 14.42 6.85
N THR A 30 6.07 13.40 7.57
CA THR A 30 5.77 12.06 7.03
C THR A 30 4.29 11.76 7.11
N LEU A 31 3.71 11.30 5.99
CA LEU A 31 2.37 10.72 5.92
C LEU A 31 2.49 9.25 5.54
N SER A 32 1.96 8.33 6.35
CA SER A 32 2.03 6.89 6.12
C SER A 32 0.70 6.18 6.34
N ARG A 33 0.49 5.07 5.62
CA ARG A 33 -0.73 4.25 5.71
C ARG A 33 -0.41 2.78 5.47
N ASP A 34 -0.99 1.94 6.30
CA ASP A 34 -1.06 0.49 6.09
C ASP A 34 -2.49 0.13 5.71
N LEU A 35 -2.66 -0.71 4.69
CA LEU A 35 -3.96 -1.17 4.21
C LEU A 35 -3.90 -2.57 3.59
N ASP A 36 -5.06 -3.21 3.50
CA ASP A 36 -5.27 -4.42 2.71
C ASP A 36 -6.11 -4.04 1.48
N THR A 37 -5.64 -4.42 0.30
CA THR A 37 -6.37 -4.20 -0.96
C THR A 37 -7.64 -5.06 -1.08
N GLY A 38 -7.75 -6.14 -0.31
CA GLY A 38 -8.88 -7.08 -0.33
C GLY A 38 -8.95 -7.98 -1.57
N LEU A 39 -7.91 -8.01 -2.40
CA LEU A 39 -7.91 -8.72 -3.69
C LEU A 39 -7.25 -10.11 -3.60
N GLY A 40 -6.85 -10.54 -2.39
CA GLY A 40 -6.28 -11.85 -2.15
C GLY A 40 -5.07 -12.14 -3.04
N GLY A 41 -5.05 -13.32 -3.66
CA GLY A 41 -3.92 -13.78 -4.49
C GLY A 41 -3.80 -13.12 -5.87
N ASP A 42 -4.66 -12.18 -6.25
CA ASP A 42 -4.57 -11.52 -7.56
C ASP A 42 -3.40 -10.52 -7.59
N ARG A 43 -2.25 -11.00 -8.05
CA ARG A 43 -1.03 -10.21 -8.13
C ARG A 43 -1.16 -8.96 -8.99
N GLN A 44 -1.87 -9.03 -10.10
CA GLN A 44 -1.97 -7.90 -11.02
C GLN A 44 -2.87 -6.82 -10.43
N ALA A 45 -4.03 -7.21 -9.91
CA ALA A 45 -4.95 -6.28 -9.27
C ALA A 45 -4.34 -5.65 -8.00
N ASN A 46 -3.60 -6.43 -7.19
CA ASN A 46 -2.85 -5.92 -6.03
C ASN A 46 -1.83 -4.83 -6.41
N MET A 47 -1.07 -5.03 -7.50
CA MET A 47 -0.08 -4.05 -7.95
C MET A 47 -0.74 -2.76 -8.46
N VAL A 48 -1.89 -2.85 -9.12
CA VAL A 48 -2.67 -1.68 -9.57
C VAL A 48 -3.23 -0.94 -8.36
N ALA A 49 -3.84 -1.65 -7.41
CA ALA A 49 -4.38 -1.05 -6.18
C ALA A 49 -3.29 -0.36 -5.35
N PHE A 50 -2.11 -0.98 -5.22
CA PHE A 50 -0.93 -0.36 -4.60
C PHE A 50 -0.58 0.99 -5.25
N ALA A 51 -0.53 1.04 -6.59
CA ALA A 51 -0.19 2.26 -7.31
C ALA A 51 -1.25 3.35 -7.13
N VAL A 52 -2.53 2.99 -7.18
CA VAL A 52 -3.65 3.92 -6.95
C VAL A 52 -3.59 4.50 -5.54
N GLU A 53 -3.42 3.68 -4.53
CA GLU A 53 -3.34 4.14 -3.13
C GLU A 53 -2.10 5.00 -2.87
N ALA A 54 -0.97 4.70 -3.52
CA ALA A 54 0.22 5.55 -3.46
C ALA A 54 -0.03 6.95 -4.03
N LEU A 55 -0.73 7.04 -5.17
CA LEU A 55 -1.10 8.32 -5.78
C LEU A 55 -2.11 9.09 -4.93
N HIS A 56 -3.07 8.40 -4.30
CA HIS A 56 -3.98 9.02 -3.34
C HIS A 56 -3.24 9.57 -2.13
N LEU A 57 -2.32 8.81 -1.54
CA LEU A 57 -1.51 9.26 -0.39
C LEU A 57 -0.65 10.47 -0.75
N LEU A 58 -0.04 10.47 -1.94
CA LEU A 58 0.70 11.62 -2.45
C LEU A 58 -0.19 12.84 -2.63
N LYS A 59 -1.37 12.68 -3.24
CA LYS A 59 -2.36 13.75 -3.41
C LYS A 59 -2.75 14.34 -2.06
N GLU A 60 -3.05 13.50 -1.08
CA GLU A 60 -3.37 13.92 0.29
C GLU A 60 -2.22 14.75 0.89
N TYR A 61 -0.98 14.27 0.79
CA TYR A 61 0.20 14.97 1.30
C TYR A 61 0.39 16.37 0.68
N ILE A 62 0.24 16.50 -0.65
CA ILE A 62 0.47 17.78 -1.33
C ILE A 62 -0.69 18.76 -1.15
N THR A 63 -1.92 18.25 -1.01
CA THR A 63 -3.14 19.08 -0.86
C THR A 63 -3.49 19.42 0.58
N ALA A 64 -2.96 18.68 1.56
CA ALA A 64 -2.98 19.08 2.96
C ALA A 64 -2.07 20.32 3.12
N GLY A 65 -2.65 21.50 2.96
CA GLY A 65 -2.03 22.81 3.12
C GLY A 65 -2.95 23.71 3.92
#